data_AF-A0A923IFC4-F1
#
_entry.id   AF-A0A923IFC4-F1
#
_cell.length_a   1.000
_cell.length_b   1.000
_cell.length_c   1.000
_cell.angle_alpha   90.00
_cell.angle_beta   90.00
_cell.angle_gamma   90.00
#
_symmetry.space_group_name_H-M   'P 1'
#
loop_
_entity.id
_entity.type
_entity.pdbx_description
1 polymer ?
#
loop_
_entity_poly.entity_id
_entity_poly.type
_entity_poly.pdbx_seq_one_letter_code
_entity_poly.pdbx_strand_id
1 'polypeptide(L)'
;MTMQETWHSLSYPGTSSATALEAEAHMDVASLWFSGHFPGAPILPGVAVLSMVAEAFRRQGAEKGRRIAIKGIRKVRFRRPVRPDETLSISVSSVDADHGNTCPFKVAVKEHVVCTGVMELKTYFTGKEIDKRMEKNDQETLILRIAEIIIFELKLEEITKEAFNPDLDLVDELGVDSMDLATVVLVLQDEYGITIDEDDYPKLGSIRKIADYIRTKLAQA
;
A
#
# COMPACT_ATOMS: atom_id res chain seq x y z
N MET A 1 9.97 -21.07 17.30
CA MET A 1 10.21 -19.63 17.53
C MET A 1 11.22 -19.19 16.48
N THR A 2 10.76 -18.95 15.26
CA THR A 2 11.59 -18.45 14.17
C THR A 2 11.86 -16.98 14.48
N MET A 3 13.08 -16.66 14.92
CA MET A 3 13.54 -15.27 14.84
C MET A 3 13.49 -14.91 13.35
N GLN A 4 12.57 -14.03 12.96
CA GLN A 4 12.73 -13.36 11.67
C GLN A 4 14.05 -12.60 11.80
N GLU A 5 15.07 -13.03 11.06
CA GLU A 5 16.32 -12.28 10.95
C GLU A 5 15.98 -10.96 10.26
N THR A 6 15.63 -9.95 11.04
CA THR A 6 15.33 -8.62 10.53
C THR A 6 16.65 -7.93 10.24
N TRP A 7 16.90 -7.59 8.98
CA TRP A 7 18.14 -6.97 8.55
C TRP A 7 18.28 -5.51 9.05
N HIS A 8 17.21 -4.93 9.60
CA HIS A 8 17.16 -3.61 10.22
C HIS A 8 15.97 -3.52 11.19
N SER A 9 15.91 -2.44 11.97
CA SER A 9 14.76 -2.08 12.80
C SER A 9 14.39 -0.61 12.62
N LEU A 10 13.09 -0.31 12.56
CA LEU A 10 12.58 1.06 12.56
C LEU A 10 12.04 1.44 13.95
N SER A 11 12.43 2.62 14.43
CA SER A 11 11.84 3.28 15.59
C SER A 11 11.15 4.58 15.16
N TYR A 12 10.18 5.04 15.94
CA TYR A 12 9.35 6.20 15.62
C TYR A 12 9.33 7.14 16.83
N PRO A 13 10.31 8.05 16.96
CA PRO A 13 10.54 8.85 18.18
C PRO A 13 9.48 9.93 18.47
N GLY A 14 8.21 9.71 18.08
CA GLY A 14 7.07 10.46 18.59
C GLY A 14 6.78 11.80 17.92
N THR A 15 7.48 12.16 16.84
CA THR A 15 7.23 13.41 16.11
C THR A 15 6.66 13.11 14.73
N SER A 16 5.40 12.71 14.68
CA SER A 16 4.64 12.72 13.43
C SER A 16 3.92 14.07 13.34
N SER A 17 4.17 14.82 12.27
CA SER A 17 3.41 16.03 11.99
C SER A 17 2.16 15.66 11.18
N ALA A 18 1.22 16.61 11.02
CA ALA A 18 0.08 16.40 10.12
C ALA A 18 0.51 16.07 8.68
N THR A 19 1.73 16.44 8.27
CA THR A 19 2.21 16.38 6.88
C THR A 19 3.33 15.37 6.65
N ALA A 20 3.91 14.78 7.70
CA ALA A 20 5.00 13.81 7.57
C ALA A 20 5.10 12.84 8.76
N LEU A 21 5.51 11.61 8.48
CA LEU A 21 5.95 10.63 9.48
C LEU A 21 7.47 10.60 9.53
N GLU A 22 8.03 10.69 10.74
CA GLU A 22 9.47 10.56 10.99
C GLU A 22 9.79 9.21 11.63
N ALA A 23 10.83 8.56 11.12
CA ALA A 23 11.33 7.29 11.61
C ALA A 23 12.86 7.30 11.70
N GLU A 24 13.41 6.49 12.60
CA GLU A 24 14.84 6.19 12.64
C GLU A 24 15.08 4.73 12.29
N ALA A 25 15.96 4.47 11.33
CA ALA A 25 16.40 3.12 10.98
C ALA A 25 17.74 2.82 11.63
N HIS A 26 17.76 1.74 12.41
CA HIS A 26 18.95 1.17 13.01
C HIS A 26 19.27 -0.16 12.31
N MET A 27 20.55 -0.38 12.06
CA MET A 27 21.05 -1.59 11.43
C MET A 27 22.21 -2.09 12.27
N ASP A 28 22.23 -3.38 12.57
CA ASP A 28 23.39 -3.99 13.19
C ASP A 28 24.57 -3.95 12.21
N VAL A 29 25.79 -3.79 12.72
CA VAL A 29 27.03 -3.86 11.91
C VAL A 29 27.15 -5.22 11.22
N ALA A 30 26.64 -6.28 11.84
CA ALA A 30 26.57 -7.64 11.30
C ALA A 30 25.34 -7.87 10.40
N SER A 31 24.55 -6.84 10.10
CA SER A 31 23.39 -6.96 9.21
C SER A 31 23.79 -7.55 7.85
N LEU A 32 22.96 -8.48 7.36
CA LEU A 32 23.13 -9.10 6.05
C LEU A 32 23.13 -8.09 4.90
N TRP A 33 22.59 -6.88 5.10
CA TRP A 33 22.70 -5.80 4.12
C TRP A 33 24.14 -5.43 3.76
N PHE A 34 25.08 -5.56 4.70
CA PHE A 34 26.50 -5.26 4.48
C PHE A 34 27.29 -6.46 3.97
N SER A 35 26.70 -7.67 4.04
CA SER A 35 27.35 -8.90 3.60
C SER A 35 27.51 -8.89 2.08
N GLY A 36 28.73 -8.66 1.61
CA GLY A 36 29.05 -8.59 0.18
C GLY A 36 28.86 -7.20 -0.45
N HIS A 37 28.56 -6.16 0.34
CA HIS A 37 28.40 -4.80 -0.18
C HIS A 37 29.18 -3.78 0.67
N PHE A 38 30.48 -3.58 0.48
CA PHE A 38 31.40 -4.44 -0.27
C PHE A 38 32.42 -5.06 0.70
N PRO A 39 33.01 -6.22 0.38
CA PRO A 39 34.08 -6.80 1.20
C PRO A 39 35.20 -5.79 1.46
N GLY A 40 35.57 -5.59 2.73
CA GLY A 40 36.59 -4.63 3.16
C GLY A 40 36.17 -3.16 3.15
N ALA A 41 35.03 -2.81 2.55
CA ALA A 41 34.46 -1.46 2.51
C ALA A 41 32.92 -1.52 2.53
N PRO A 42 32.31 -1.95 3.66
CA PRO A 42 30.86 -2.10 3.74
C PRO A 42 30.14 -0.77 3.60
N ILE A 43 29.12 -0.75 2.76
CA ILE A 43 28.18 0.35 2.55
C ILE A 43 26.76 -0.22 2.41
N LEU A 44 25.76 0.52 2.84
CA LEU A 44 24.36 0.11 2.71
C LEU A 44 23.93 0.17 1.23
N PRO A 45 23.36 -0.91 0.68
CA PRO A 45 22.79 -0.88 -0.67
C PRO A 45 21.66 0.14 -0.78
N GLY A 46 21.56 0.83 -1.92
CA GLY A 46 20.47 1.81 -2.14
C GLY A 46 19.07 1.18 -2.03
N VAL A 47 18.93 -0.09 -2.40
CA VAL A 47 17.68 -0.84 -2.26
C VAL A 47 17.27 -1.06 -0.80
N ALA A 48 18.23 -1.17 0.13
CA ALA A 48 17.94 -1.30 1.56
C ALA A 48 17.33 0.00 2.11
N VAL A 49 17.90 1.15 1.71
CA VAL A 49 17.34 2.48 2.06
C VAL A 49 15.90 2.61 1.55
N LEU A 50 15.65 2.22 0.29
CA LEU A 50 14.30 2.28 -0.29
C LEU A 50 13.32 1.31 0.39
N SER A 51 13.80 0.14 0.85
CA SER A 51 12.99 -0.82 1.61
C SER A 51 12.53 -0.23 2.94
N MET A 52 13.42 0.44 3.68
CA MET A 52 13.09 1.09 4.95
C MET A 52 12.11 2.25 4.75
N VAL A 53 12.26 3.03 3.67
CA VAL A 53 11.28 4.06 3.26
C VAL A 53 9.92 3.44 2.96
N ALA A 54 9.88 2.32 2.23
CA ALA A 54 8.65 1.60 1.94
C ALA A 54 7.93 1.13 3.21
N GLU A 55 8.69 0.62 4.17
CA GLU A 55 8.18 0.17 5.47
C GLU A 55 7.63 1.34 6.30
N ALA A 56 8.31 2.50 6.29
CA ALA A 56 7.80 3.72 6.92
C ALA A 56 6.45 4.17 6.33
N PHE A 57 6.29 4.14 5.00
CA PHE A 57 5.00 4.41 4.38
C PHE A 57 3.94 3.39 4.80
N ARG A 58 4.25 2.08 4.75
CA ARG A 58 3.29 1.04 5.18
C ARG A 58 2.85 1.20 6.62
N ARG A 59 3.75 1.59 7.52
CA ARG A 59 3.42 1.93 8.91
C ARG A 59 2.45 3.11 8.98
N GLN A 60 2.73 4.19 8.25
CA GLN A 60 1.83 5.36 8.20
C GLN A 60 0.43 4.98 7.70
N GLY A 61 0.36 4.11 6.68
CA GLY A 61 -0.90 3.54 6.22
C GLY A 61 -1.60 2.79 7.34
N ALA A 62 -0.91 1.84 7.99
CA ALA A 62 -1.50 0.97 8.99
C ALA A 62 -2.03 1.74 10.22
N GLU A 63 -1.39 2.85 10.61
CA GLU A 63 -1.89 3.76 11.66
C GLU A 63 -3.19 4.45 11.28
N LYS A 64 -3.41 4.68 9.97
CA LYS A 64 -4.66 5.15 9.38
C LYS A 64 -5.54 4.00 8.90
N GLY A 65 -5.31 2.79 9.41
CA GLY A 65 -6.00 1.54 9.04
C GLY A 65 -5.98 1.20 7.54
N ARG A 66 -4.94 1.63 6.83
CA ARG A 66 -4.70 1.37 5.41
C ARG A 66 -3.51 0.44 5.16
N ARG A 67 -3.62 -0.47 4.19
CA ARG A 67 -2.48 -1.19 3.61
C ARG A 67 -1.92 -0.34 2.47
N ILE A 68 -0.59 -0.26 2.35
CA ILE A 68 0.06 0.48 1.26
C ILE A 68 0.85 -0.50 0.38
N ALA A 69 0.57 -0.45 -0.92
CA ALA A 69 1.44 -1.04 -1.95
C ALA A 69 2.31 0.03 -2.59
N ILE A 70 3.51 -0.37 -3.02
CA ILE A 70 4.45 0.48 -3.74
C ILE A 70 4.31 0.16 -5.23
N LYS A 71 3.87 1.13 -6.02
CA LYS A 71 3.72 1.01 -7.48
C LYS A 71 4.99 1.36 -8.24
N GLY A 72 5.75 2.30 -7.72
CA GLY A 72 6.89 2.85 -8.44
C GLY A 72 7.74 3.74 -7.55
N ILE A 73 8.92 4.05 -8.06
CA ILE A 73 9.86 4.97 -7.40
C ILE A 73 10.42 5.89 -8.48
N ARG A 74 10.36 7.20 -8.25
CA ARG A 74 10.80 8.22 -9.22
C ARG A 74 11.76 9.21 -8.58
N LYS A 75 12.58 9.85 -9.42
CA LYS A 75 13.48 10.96 -9.04
C LYS A 75 14.40 10.63 -7.86
N VAL A 76 14.79 9.36 -7.71
CA VAL A 76 15.69 8.92 -6.63
C VAL A 76 17.08 9.50 -6.85
N ARG A 77 17.65 10.10 -5.81
CA ARG A 77 19.03 10.59 -5.80
C ARG A 77 19.72 10.14 -4.51
N PHE A 78 20.72 9.28 -4.66
CA PHE A 78 21.66 8.92 -3.60
C PHE A 78 22.82 9.92 -3.62
N ARG A 79 23.05 10.61 -2.51
CA ARG A 79 24.05 11.70 -2.42
C ARG A 79 25.38 11.24 -1.82
N ARG A 80 25.35 10.21 -0.97
CA ARG A 80 26.54 9.61 -0.36
C ARG A 80 26.27 8.17 0.06
N PRO A 81 27.30 7.31 0.14
CA PRO A 81 27.17 6.00 0.76
C PRO A 81 26.85 6.14 2.25
N VAL A 82 26.15 5.15 2.78
CA VAL A 82 25.88 4.99 4.22
C VAL A 82 26.71 3.82 4.72
N ARG A 83 27.38 3.95 5.86
CA ARG A 83 28.27 2.93 6.43
C ARG A 83 27.60 2.17 7.60
N PRO A 84 28.16 1.02 8.01
CA PRO A 84 27.82 0.45 9.31
C PRO A 84 27.95 1.50 10.42
N ASP A 85 27.14 1.36 11.47
CA ASP A 85 27.00 2.29 12.61
C ASP A 85 26.31 3.64 12.33
N GLU A 86 25.97 3.95 11.07
CA GLU A 86 25.19 5.15 10.77
C GLU A 86 23.68 4.92 10.95
N THR A 87 23.06 5.68 11.85
CA THR A 87 21.60 5.74 11.98
C THR A 87 20.99 6.61 10.88
N LEU A 88 19.97 6.09 10.20
CA LEU A 88 19.20 6.86 9.22
C LEU A 88 18.01 7.53 9.90
N SER A 89 17.81 8.82 9.64
CA SER A 89 16.53 9.50 9.81
C SER A 89 15.77 9.44 8.48
N ILE A 90 14.52 8.98 8.54
CA ILE A 90 13.63 8.79 7.40
C ILE A 90 12.39 9.67 7.62
N SER A 91 12.18 10.59 6.69
CA SER A 91 11.00 11.46 6.63
C SER A 91 10.19 11.08 5.40
N VAL A 92 8.92 10.70 5.61
CA VAL A 92 7.97 10.38 4.54
C VAL A 92 6.75 11.28 4.63
N SER A 93 6.30 11.84 3.49
CA SER A 93 5.12 12.70 3.49
C SER A 93 3.84 11.95 3.88
N SER A 94 2.79 12.67 4.27
CA SER A 94 1.47 12.09 4.47
C SER A 94 0.95 11.44 3.19
N VAL A 95 0.34 10.26 3.35
CA VAL A 95 -0.49 9.62 2.34
C VAL A 95 -1.92 10.13 2.55
N ASP A 96 -2.35 11.02 1.66
CA ASP A 96 -3.71 11.55 1.64
C ASP A 96 -4.61 10.68 0.75
N ALA A 97 -5.87 10.54 1.15
CA ALA A 97 -6.76 9.47 0.70
C ALA A 97 -7.22 9.60 -0.76
N ASP A 98 -7.19 10.80 -1.33
CA ASP A 98 -8.06 11.10 -2.45
C ASP A 98 -7.38 11.59 -3.73
N HIS A 99 -6.24 12.30 -3.72
CA HIS A 99 -5.72 12.88 -4.97
C HIS A 99 -4.19 13.02 -4.99
N GLY A 100 -3.50 11.93 -5.33
CA GLY A 100 -2.08 11.94 -5.66
C GLY A 100 -1.28 10.90 -4.88
N ASN A 101 -1.11 9.72 -5.46
CA ASN A 101 -0.35 8.59 -4.90
C ASN A 101 1.17 8.81 -4.89
N THR A 102 1.64 10.05 -4.95
CA THR A 102 3.04 10.38 -5.26
C THR A 102 3.64 11.10 -4.07
N CYS A 103 4.30 10.35 -3.19
CA CYS A 103 4.71 10.80 -1.87
C CYS A 103 6.23 11.01 -1.82
N PRO A 104 6.71 12.25 -1.63
CA PRO A 104 8.13 12.52 -1.42
C PRO A 104 8.66 11.85 -0.16
N PHE A 105 9.94 11.48 -0.20
CA PHE A 105 10.67 11.04 0.97
C PHE A 105 12.08 11.65 1.01
N LYS A 106 12.62 11.77 2.22
CA LYS A 106 13.98 12.21 2.49
C LYS A 106 14.60 11.28 3.53
N VAL A 107 15.83 10.88 3.28
CA VAL A 107 16.67 10.12 4.20
C VAL A 107 17.92 10.91 4.50
N ALA A 108 18.28 11.02 5.77
CA ALA A 108 19.47 11.71 6.24
C ALA A 108 20.21 10.88 7.30
N VAL A 109 21.47 11.23 7.53
CA VAL A 109 22.24 10.79 8.70
C VAL A 109 22.71 12.05 9.39
N LYS A 110 22.27 12.26 10.64
CA LYS A 110 22.35 13.56 11.31
C LYS A 110 21.70 14.61 10.38
N GLU A 111 22.40 15.70 10.05
CA GLU A 111 21.91 16.76 9.17
C GLU A 111 22.18 16.51 7.67
N HIS A 112 22.95 15.47 7.33
CA HIS A 112 23.41 15.25 5.95
C HIS A 112 22.43 14.36 5.18
N VAL A 113 21.84 14.90 4.12
CA VAL A 113 20.93 14.17 3.22
C VAL A 113 21.70 13.07 2.48
N VAL A 114 21.22 11.83 2.61
CA VAL A 114 21.81 10.64 1.96
C VAL A 114 20.99 10.16 0.76
N CYS A 115 19.66 10.23 0.85
CA CYS A 115 18.77 9.84 -0.24
C CYS A 115 17.54 10.75 -0.27
N THR A 116 17.07 11.09 -1.47
CA THR A 116 15.78 11.73 -1.69
C THR A 116 15.08 11.04 -2.83
N GLY A 117 13.75 11.03 -2.83
CA GLY A 117 13.01 10.54 -3.97
C GLY A 117 11.52 10.72 -3.78
N VAL A 118 10.77 10.08 -4.66
CA VAL A 118 9.33 10.08 -4.66
C VAL A 118 8.86 8.64 -4.81
N MET A 119 7.95 8.23 -3.93
CA MET A 119 7.36 6.91 -3.95
C MET A 119 5.95 7.00 -4.51
N GLU A 120 5.65 6.16 -5.49
CA GLU A 120 4.30 6.03 -6.02
C GLU A 120 3.62 4.89 -5.26
N LEU A 121 2.53 5.21 -4.58
CA LEU A 121 1.85 4.36 -3.61
C LEU A 121 0.48 3.94 -4.14
N LYS A 122 -0.14 2.97 -3.48
CA LYS A 122 -1.57 2.69 -3.59
C LYS A 122 -2.05 2.33 -2.20
N THR A 123 -3.08 3.01 -1.72
CA THR A 123 -3.71 2.70 -0.44
C THR A 123 -4.87 1.75 -0.62
N TYR A 124 -4.97 0.82 0.31
CA TYR A 124 -6.08 -0.09 0.49
C TYR A 124 -6.56 0.03 1.92
N PHE A 125 -7.82 -0.26 2.22
CA PHE A 125 -8.25 -0.35 3.62
C PHE A 125 -7.77 -1.68 4.20
N THR A 126 -7.40 -1.70 5.48
CA THR A 126 -7.12 -2.95 6.20
C THR A 126 -8.42 -3.53 6.74
N GLY A 127 -8.56 -4.85 6.73
CA GLY A 127 -9.72 -5.56 7.30
C GLY A 127 -10.13 -5.10 8.70
N LYS A 128 -9.19 -4.67 9.55
CA LYS A 128 -9.46 -4.13 10.90
C LYS A 128 -10.24 -2.80 10.94
N GLU A 129 -10.13 -1.99 9.88
CA GLU A 129 -10.90 -0.75 9.75
C GLU A 129 -12.20 -0.97 8.98
N ILE A 130 -12.27 -2.05 8.19
CA ILE A 130 -13.52 -2.61 7.70
C ILE A 130 -14.37 -3.04 8.91
N ASP A 131 -13.81 -3.79 9.86
CA ASP A 131 -14.50 -4.19 11.10
C ASP A 131 -14.98 -2.99 11.96
N LYS A 132 -14.16 -1.94 12.10
CA LYS A 132 -14.54 -0.74 12.89
C LYS A 132 -15.53 0.19 12.19
N ARG A 133 -15.54 0.26 10.84
CA ARG A 133 -16.60 0.94 10.10
C ARG A 133 -17.85 0.07 9.98
N MET A 134 -17.72 -1.26 10.05
CA MET A 134 -18.83 -2.21 10.06
C MET A 134 -19.64 -2.22 11.37
N GLU A 135 -19.30 -1.41 12.37
CA GLU A 135 -20.25 -1.02 13.42
C GLU A 135 -21.35 -0.06 12.93
N LYS A 136 -21.34 0.31 11.63
CA LYS A 136 -22.56 0.65 10.90
C LYS A 136 -22.48 0.12 9.47
N ASN A 137 -23.29 -0.90 9.21
CA ASN A 137 -23.65 -1.52 7.94
C ASN A 137 -23.96 -0.51 6.81
N ASP A 138 -22.94 0.15 6.26
CA ASP A 138 -23.12 1.10 5.18
C ASP A 138 -22.67 0.47 3.85
N GLN A 139 -23.66 -0.08 3.15
CA GLN A 139 -23.53 -0.65 1.82
C GLN A 139 -22.89 0.35 0.83
N GLU A 140 -23.06 1.64 1.06
CA GLU A 140 -22.48 2.71 0.26
C GLU A 140 -20.95 2.76 0.37
N THR A 141 -20.40 2.58 1.57
CA THR A 141 -18.94 2.48 1.77
C THR A 141 -18.34 1.26 1.05
N LEU A 142 -19.03 0.12 1.06
CA LEU A 142 -18.58 -1.09 0.34
C LEU A 142 -18.63 -0.89 -1.18
N ILE A 143 -19.71 -0.29 -1.67
CA ILE A 143 -19.89 0.07 -3.08
C ILE A 143 -18.77 1.00 -3.56
N LEU A 144 -18.48 2.08 -2.84
CA LEU A 144 -17.42 3.03 -3.19
C LEU A 144 -16.06 2.33 -3.26
N ARG A 145 -15.81 1.37 -2.35
CA ARG A 145 -14.56 0.61 -2.34
C ARG A 145 -14.42 -0.32 -3.53
N ILE A 146 -15.48 -1.02 -3.89
CA ILE A 146 -15.49 -1.91 -5.07
C ILE A 146 -15.33 -1.08 -6.35
N ALA A 147 -15.96 0.09 -6.43
CA ALA A 147 -15.79 1.02 -7.55
C ALA A 147 -14.33 1.46 -7.72
N GLU A 148 -13.65 1.83 -6.64
CA GLU A 148 -12.21 2.14 -6.69
C GLU A 148 -11.37 0.99 -7.25
N ILE A 149 -11.66 -0.25 -6.82
CA ILE A 149 -10.93 -1.44 -7.28
C ILE A 149 -11.15 -1.63 -8.77
N ILE A 150 -12.41 -1.61 -9.23
CA ILE A 150 -12.77 -1.82 -10.64
C ILE A 150 -12.16 -0.73 -11.53
N ILE A 151 -12.38 0.54 -11.21
CA ILE A 151 -11.84 1.68 -11.97
C ILE A 151 -10.33 1.54 -12.13
N PHE A 152 -9.63 1.14 -11.08
CA PHE A 152 -8.19 1.03 -11.11
C PHE A 152 -7.69 -0.20 -11.88
N GLU A 153 -8.20 -1.39 -11.58
CA GLU A 153 -7.71 -2.62 -12.23
C GLU A 153 -8.05 -2.63 -13.72
N LEU A 154 -9.19 -2.06 -14.10
CA LEU A 154 -9.64 -1.94 -15.48
C LEU A 154 -9.16 -0.67 -16.18
N LYS A 155 -8.38 0.18 -15.48
CA LYS A 155 -7.80 1.42 -16.01
C LYS A 155 -8.85 2.35 -16.64
N LEU A 156 -9.98 2.52 -15.97
CA LEU A 156 -11.07 3.39 -16.40
C LEU A 156 -10.74 4.86 -16.06
N GLU A 157 -9.78 5.44 -16.78
CA GLU A 157 -9.20 6.76 -16.49
C GLU A 157 -10.21 7.93 -16.59
N GLU A 158 -11.35 7.75 -17.25
CA GLU A 158 -12.38 8.79 -17.44
C GLU A 158 -13.48 8.79 -16.36
N ILE A 159 -13.48 7.83 -15.42
CA ILE A 159 -14.56 7.68 -14.44
C ILE A 159 -14.05 7.91 -13.01
N THR A 160 -14.65 8.84 -12.28
CA THR A 160 -14.39 9.02 -10.84
C THR A 160 -15.35 8.16 -10.01
N LYS A 161 -14.89 7.68 -8.86
CA LYS A 161 -15.67 6.78 -7.98
C LYS A 161 -17.00 7.39 -7.51
N GLU A 162 -17.08 8.72 -7.41
CA GLU A 162 -18.28 9.46 -6.99
C GLU A 162 -19.31 9.61 -8.11
N ALA A 163 -18.89 9.53 -9.37
CA ALA A 163 -19.78 9.60 -10.53
C ALA A 163 -20.21 8.20 -11.01
N PHE A 164 -19.65 7.14 -10.43
CA PHE A 164 -19.88 5.77 -10.86
C PHE A 164 -21.25 5.28 -10.39
N ASN A 165 -22.15 4.98 -11.33
CA ASN A 165 -23.43 4.36 -11.02
C ASN A 165 -23.22 2.90 -10.54
N PRO A 166 -23.54 2.55 -9.28
CA PRO A 166 -23.27 1.21 -8.76
C PRO A 166 -24.15 0.10 -9.36
N ASP A 167 -25.23 0.49 -10.04
CA ASP A 167 -26.16 -0.39 -10.73
C ASP A 167 -25.84 -0.54 -12.22
N LEU A 168 -24.78 0.14 -12.70
CA LEU A 168 -24.28 0.01 -14.08
C LEU A 168 -23.88 -1.44 -14.38
N ASP A 169 -24.28 -1.94 -15.54
CA ASP A 169 -23.87 -3.25 -16.01
C ASP A 169 -22.42 -3.19 -16.51
N LEU A 170 -21.53 -3.91 -15.85
CA LEU A 170 -20.09 -3.88 -16.16
C LEU A 170 -19.82 -4.46 -17.55
N VAL A 171 -20.57 -5.47 -17.98
CA VAL A 171 -20.32 -6.14 -19.26
C VAL A 171 -20.90 -5.31 -20.39
N ASP A 172 -22.17 -4.92 -20.28
CA ASP A 172 -22.88 -4.27 -21.38
C ASP A 172 -22.48 -2.79 -21.54
N GLU A 173 -22.21 -2.07 -20.45
CA GLU A 173 -21.95 -0.62 -20.49
C GLU A 173 -20.46 -0.27 -20.43
N LEU A 174 -19.66 -1.05 -19.70
CA LEU A 174 -18.21 -0.82 -19.59
C LEU A 174 -17.36 -1.76 -20.44
N GLY A 175 -17.98 -2.73 -21.11
CA GLY A 175 -17.27 -3.68 -21.97
C GLY A 175 -16.32 -4.60 -21.21
N VAL A 176 -16.58 -4.84 -19.91
CA VAL A 176 -15.77 -5.73 -19.08
C VAL A 176 -15.87 -7.15 -19.61
N ASP A 177 -14.73 -7.73 -19.98
CA ASP A 177 -14.67 -9.10 -20.45
C ASP A 177 -14.42 -10.10 -19.30
N SER A 178 -14.34 -11.39 -19.62
CA SER A 178 -14.12 -12.45 -18.61
C SER A 178 -12.75 -12.37 -17.94
N MET A 179 -11.72 -11.86 -18.64
CA MET A 179 -10.36 -11.70 -18.09
C MET A 179 -10.29 -10.52 -17.12
N ASP A 180 -10.97 -9.43 -17.47
CA ASP A 180 -11.13 -8.25 -16.63
C ASP A 180 -11.87 -8.62 -15.35
N LEU A 181 -12.98 -9.35 -15.46
CA LEU A 181 -13.75 -9.83 -14.31
C LEU A 181 -12.91 -10.75 -13.41
N ALA A 182 -12.16 -11.68 -13.99
CA ALA A 182 -11.26 -12.56 -13.23
C ALA A 182 -10.19 -11.77 -12.47
N THR A 183 -9.61 -10.74 -13.09
CA THR A 183 -8.63 -9.85 -12.45
C THR A 183 -9.23 -9.13 -11.25
N VAL A 184 -10.42 -8.54 -11.43
CA VAL A 184 -11.16 -7.89 -10.33
C VAL A 184 -11.46 -8.88 -9.22
N VAL A 185 -11.97 -10.08 -9.54
CA VAL A 185 -12.29 -11.12 -8.56
C VAL A 185 -11.07 -11.55 -7.74
N LEU A 186 -9.91 -11.75 -8.37
CA LEU A 186 -8.68 -12.10 -7.65
C LEU A 186 -8.29 -11.02 -6.63
N VAL A 187 -8.42 -9.74 -7.00
CA VAL A 187 -8.14 -8.63 -6.09
C VAL A 187 -9.16 -8.55 -4.96
N LEU A 188 -10.45 -8.77 -5.24
CA LEU A 188 -11.50 -8.80 -4.22
C LEU A 188 -11.30 -9.95 -3.22
N GLN A 189 -10.88 -11.12 -3.68
CA GLN A 189 -10.56 -12.25 -2.80
C GLN A 189 -9.40 -11.93 -1.83
N ASP A 190 -8.30 -11.35 -2.33
CA ASP A 190 -7.18 -10.91 -1.47
C ASP A 190 -7.61 -9.79 -0.50
N GLU A 191 -8.39 -8.82 -0.98
CA GLU A 191 -8.82 -7.65 -0.20
C GLU A 191 -9.74 -8.04 0.96
N TYR A 192 -10.74 -8.90 0.70
CA TYR A 192 -11.77 -9.25 1.67
C TYR A 192 -11.55 -10.61 2.35
N GLY A 193 -10.50 -11.34 1.97
CA GLY A 193 -10.18 -12.66 2.55
C GLY A 193 -11.26 -13.71 2.27
N ILE A 194 -11.97 -13.60 1.16
CA ILE A 194 -13.05 -14.51 0.75
C ILE A 194 -12.63 -15.39 -0.42
N THR A 195 -13.41 -16.45 -0.67
CA THR A 195 -13.30 -17.27 -1.88
C THR A 195 -14.55 -17.10 -2.75
N ILE A 196 -14.34 -16.82 -4.04
CA ILE A 196 -15.35 -16.60 -5.06
C ILE A 196 -15.15 -17.69 -6.13
N ASP A 197 -16.19 -18.50 -6.33
CA ASP A 197 -16.18 -19.56 -7.35
C ASP A 197 -16.38 -18.97 -8.76
N GLU A 198 -15.78 -19.57 -9.79
CA GLU A 198 -15.97 -19.16 -11.18
C GLU A 198 -17.44 -19.30 -11.62
N ASP A 199 -18.18 -20.27 -11.08
CA ASP A 199 -19.62 -20.44 -11.32
C ASP A 199 -20.44 -19.25 -10.81
N ASP A 200 -19.90 -18.45 -9.89
CA ASP A 200 -20.55 -17.25 -9.36
C ASP A 200 -20.25 -15.99 -10.16
N TYR A 201 -19.31 -16.01 -11.13
CA TYR A 201 -18.93 -14.82 -11.90
C TYR A 201 -20.12 -14.15 -12.61
N PRO A 202 -21.08 -14.88 -13.22
CA PRO A 202 -22.26 -14.26 -13.82
C PRO A 202 -23.13 -13.46 -12.85
N LYS A 203 -23.00 -13.70 -11.53
CA LYS A 203 -23.72 -12.96 -10.49
C LYS A 203 -23.09 -11.60 -10.19
N LEU A 204 -21.88 -11.34 -10.68
CA LEU A 204 -21.05 -10.18 -10.33
C LEU A 204 -21.14 -9.03 -11.36
N GLY A 205 -22.21 -8.98 -12.16
CA GLY A 205 -22.34 -8.04 -13.28
C GLY A 205 -22.49 -6.54 -12.93
N SER A 206 -22.58 -6.17 -11.65
CA SER A 206 -22.58 -4.75 -11.23
C SER A 206 -21.91 -4.60 -9.87
N ILE A 207 -21.47 -3.38 -9.56
CA ILE A 207 -20.85 -3.06 -8.26
C ILE A 207 -21.77 -3.41 -7.10
N ARG A 208 -23.06 -3.08 -7.21
CA ARG A 208 -24.03 -3.42 -6.16
C ARG A 208 -24.13 -4.93 -5.95
N LYS A 209 -24.19 -5.72 -7.03
CA LYS A 209 -24.23 -7.18 -6.95
C LYS A 209 -22.96 -7.76 -6.31
N ILE A 210 -21.79 -7.22 -6.67
CA ILE A 210 -20.51 -7.59 -6.05
C ILE A 210 -20.54 -7.27 -4.55
N ALA A 211 -21.00 -6.08 -4.16
CA ALA A 211 -21.10 -5.67 -2.76
C ALA A 211 -22.01 -6.61 -1.96
N ASP A 212 -23.18 -6.95 -2.50
CA ASP A 212 -24.12 -7.87 -1.87
C ASP A 212 -23.54 -9.29 -1.74
N TYR A 213 -22.79 -9.76 -2.75
CA TYR A 213 -22.12 -11.05 -2.73
C TYR A 213 -21.03 -11.09 -1.64
N ILE A 214 -20.15 -10.10 -1.61
CA ILE A 214 -19.07 -9.99 -0.61
C ILE A 214 -19.65 -9.95 0.80
N ARG A 215 -20.68 -9.14 1.03
CA ARG A 215 -21.36 -9.08 2.33
C ARG A 215 -21.89 -10.45 2.75
N THR A 216 -22.49 -11.18 1.82
CA THR A 216 -23.01 -12.53 2.09
C THR A 216 -21.91 -13.50 2.47
N LYS A 217 -20.75 -13.47 1.78
CA LYS A 217 -19.59 -14.30 2.11
C LYS A 217 -18.97 -13.94 3.45
N LEU A 218 -18.82 -12.64 3.75
CA LEU A 218 -18.28 -12.18 5.03
C LEU A 218 -19.18 -12.57 6.21
N ALA A 219 -20.49 -12.64 6.02
CA ALA A 219 -21.42 -13.12 7.06
C ALA A 219 -21.38 -14.65 7.27
N GLN A 220 -20.75 -15.39 6.35
CA GLN A 220 -20.64 -16.85 6.37
C GLN A 220 -19.24 -17.35 6.79
N ALA A 221 -18.26 -16.44 6.89
CA ALA A 221 -16.88 -16.71 7.29
C ALA A 221 -16.70 -16.60 8.81
#